data_AF-A0A452XNG2-F1
#
_entry.id   AF-A0A452XNG2-F1
#
_cell.length_a   1.000
_cell.length_b   1.000
_cell.length_c   1.000
_cell.angle_alpha   90.00
_cell.angle_beta   90.00
_cell.angle_gamma   90.00
#
_symmetry.space_group_name_H-M   'P 1'
#
loop_
_entity.id
_entity.type
_entity.pdbx_description
1 polymer ?
#
loop_
_entity_poly.entity_id
_entity_poly.type
_entity_poly.pdbx_seq_one_letter_code
_entity_poly.pdbx_strand_id
1 'polypeptide(L)'
;MVYFEPIRDIFLGFDAAVPSRFVVFVPLTNCFCEFTEMAIYSSETGRWTKVQSEWGYKTILVGNSECVFLNGTMHLATHYALVVTVDTEGKVWREIEMPEHSPDTNQLASIGKSQGRLYAWQIEDDHDCQLYVWVLEDCGGGKWTLKYTVNVPELFGRQPGQDDMSYKVFAIHPDC
;
A
#
# COMPACT_ATOMS: atom_id res chain seq x y z
N MET A 1 -1.00 -24.29 -21.61
CA MET A 1 -0.53 -22.97 -21.15
C MET A 1 -1.74 -22.23 -20.62
N VAL A 2 -1.80 -21.98 -19.31
CA VAL A 2 -2.83 -21.13 -18.72
C VAL A 2 -2.33 -19.70 -18.88
N TYR A 3 -3.04 -18.88 -19.66
CA TYR A 3 -2.78 -17.46 -19.76
C TYR A 3 -3.39 -16.80 -18.51
N PHE A 4 -2.56 -16.28 -17.62
CA PHE A 4 -3.04 -15.33 -16.63
C PHE A 4 -3.25 -14.01 -17.36
N GLU A 5 -4.47 -13.45 -17.30
CA GLU A 5 -4.65 -12.07 -17.73
C GLU A 5 -3.78 -11.18 -16.83
N PRO A 6 -2.98 -10.26 -17.40
CA PRO A 6 -2.20 -9.34 -16.58
C PRO A 6 -3.16 -8.53 -15.70
N ILE A 7 -2.83 -8.39 -14.42
CA ILE A 7 -3.58 -7.58 -13.47
C ILE A 7 -3.66 -6.16 -14.03
N ARG A 8 -4.88 -5.63 -14.17
CA ARG A 8 -5.14 -4.26 -14.65
C ARG A 8 -5.72 -3.43 -13.52
N ASP A 9 -4.92 -3.24 -12.49
CA ASP A 9 -5.26 -2.29 -11.46
C ASP A 9 -5.04 -0.86 -11.99
N ILE A 10 -5.94 0.04 -11.63
CA ILE A 10 -5.90 1.44 -12.01
C ILE A 10 -6.03 2.24 -10.74
N PHE A 11 -5.04 3.10 -10.48
CA PHE A 11 -4.99 3.90 -9.26
C PHE A 11 -5.20 5.37 -9.59
N LEU A 12 -6.14 6.00 -8.87
CA LEU A 12 -6.43 7.41 -8.99
C LEU A 12 -5.78 8.16 -7.82
N GLY A 13 -4.94 9.14 -8.12
CA GLY A 13 -4.37 10.07 -7.14
C GLY A 13 -4.90 11.48 -7.33
N PHE A 14 -5.36 12.12 -6.27
CA PHE A 14 -5.78 13.52 -6.29
C PHE A 14 -5.67 14.14 -4.89
N ASP A 15 -5.56 15.47 -4.86
CA ASP A 15 -5.74 16.23 -3.62
C ASP A 15 -7.22 16.56 -3.44
N ALA A 16 -7.78 16.21 -2.28
CA ALA A 16 -9.18 16.50 -1.96
C ALA A 16 -9.48 18.02 -1.95
N ALA A 17 -8.47 18.87 -1.70
CA ALA A 17 -8.63 20.32 -1.79
C ALA A 17 -8.78 20.82 -3.24
N VAL A 18 -8.31 20.05 -4.24
CA VAL A 18 -8.38 20.40 -5.67
C VAL A 18 -8.77 19.16 -6.49
N PRO A 19 -10.00 18.65 -6.36
CA PRO A 19 -10.39 17.35 -6.93
C PRO A 19 -10.41 17.32 -8.46
N SER A 20 -10.42 18.48 -9.13
CA SER A 20 -10.30 18.57 -10.59
C SER A 20 -8.90 18.25 -11.11
N ARG A 21 -7.88 18.26 -10.23
CA ARG A 21 -6.49 17.92 -10.57
C ARG A 21 -6.18 16.53 -10.04
N PHE A 22 -6.21 15.56 -10.93
CA PHE A 22 -5.92 14.17 -10.65
C PHE A 22 -4.86 13.58 -11.58
N VAL A 23 -4.28 12.49 -11.12
CA VAL A 23 -3.30 11.66 -11.83
C VAL A 23 -3.81 10.22 -11.80
N VAL A 24 -3.66 9.51 -12.92
CA VAL A 24 -4.00 8.07 -12.99
C VAL A 24 -2.73 7.29 -13.21
N PHE A 25 -2.48 6.30 -12.35
CA PHE A 25 -1.38 5.37 -12.46
C PHE A 25 -1.91 4.01 -12.92
N VAL A 26 -1.31 3.48 -13.97
CA VAL A 26 -1.63 2.14 -14.50
C VAL A 26 -0.33 1.34 -14.52
N PRO A 27 -0.12 0.47 -13.52
CA PRO A 27 0.92 -0.54 -13.56
C PRO A 27 0.82 -1.41 -14.79
N LEU A 28 1.96 -1.70 -15.41
CA LEU A 28 2.06 -2.68 -16.47
C LEU A 28 3.01 -3.77 -15.98
N THR A 29 2.52 -5.01 -15.98
CA THR A 29 3.25 -6.15 -15.44
C THR A 29 3.51 -7.22 -16.51
N ASN A 30 4.55 -8.02 -16.29
CA ASN A 30 4.80 -9.23 -17.08
C ASN A 30 3.87 -10.39 -16.63
N CYS A 31 4.04 -11.57 -17.22
CA CYS A 31 3.26 -12.78 -16.87
C CYS A 31 3.53 -13.33 -15.46
N PHE A 32 4.54 -12.82 -14.76
CA PHE A 32 4.87 -13.12 -13.36
C PHE A 32 4.34 -12.03 -12.40
N CYS A 33 3.51 -11.10 -12.90
CA CYS A 33 2.99 -9.96 -12.14
C CYS A 33 4.07 -8.97 -11.65
N GLU A 34 5.29 -9.06 -12.19
CA GLU A 34 6.36 -8.11 -11.88
C GLU A 34 6.16 -6.81 -12.65
N PHE A 35 6.40 -5.66 -12.00
CA PHE A 35 6.32 -4.37 -12.66
C PHE A 35 7.39 -4.26 -13.75
N THR A 36 6.93 -3.94 -14.97
CA THR A 36 7.83 -3.62 -16.08
C THR A 36 7.82 -2.14 -16.36
N GLU A 37 6.63 -1.53 -16.36
CA GLU A 37 6.43 -0.14 -16.76
C GLU A 37 5.28 0.47 -15.95
N MET A 38 5.18 1.79 -16.01
CA MET A 38 4.01 2.51 -15.54
C MET A 38 3.51 3.49 -16.60
N ALA A 39 2.21 3.46 -16.88
CA ALA A 39 1.54 4.50 -17.62
C ALA A 39 0.90 5.49 -16.64
N ILE A 40 1.25 6.76 -16.78
CA ILE A 40 0.81 7.85 -15.90
C ILE A 40 0.06 8.88 -16.73
N TYR A 41 -1.18 9.17 -16.36
CA TYR A 41 -1.97 10.27 -16.92
C TYR A 41 -1.98 11.45 -15.98
N SER A 42 -1.78 12.65 -16.50
CA SER A 42 -1.97 13.89 -15.75
C SER A 42 -3.13 14.69 -16.34
N SER A 43 -4.15 14.98 -15.52
CA SER A 43 -5.26 15.85 -15.91
C SER A 43 -4.83 17.30 -16.20
N GLU A 44 -3.73 17.76 -15.61
CA GLU A 44 -3.20 19.12 -15.79
C GLU A 44 -2.60 19.29 -17.19
N THR A 45 -1.91 18.27 -17.70
CA THR A 45 -1.33 18.28 -19.04
C THR A 45 -2.23 17.65 -20.10
N GLY A 46 -3.21 16.86 -19.68
CA GLY A 46 -4.06 16.03 -20.54
C GLY A 46 -3.30 14.91 -21.26
N ARG A 47 -2.13 14.52 -20.77
CA ARG A 47 -1.22 13.58 -21.45
C ARG A 47 -0.98 12.31 -20.65
N TRP A 48 -0.74 11.23 -21.39
CA TRP A 48 -0.18 9.99 -20.89
C TRP A 48 1.34 9.98 -21.08
N THR A 49 2.07 9.49 -20.09
CA THR A 49 3.51 9.20 -20.18
C THR A 49 3.73 7.77 -19.75
N LYS A 50 4.56 7.05 -20.50
CA LYS A 50 4.93 5.67 -20.20
C LYS A 50 6.39 5.66 -19.79
N VAL A 51 6.67 5.12 -18.61
CA VAL A 51 8.01 5.08 -17.99
C VAL A 51 8.36 3.64 -17.64
N GLN A 52 9.63 3.27 -17.77
CA GLN A 52 10.11 1.97 -17.30
C GLN A 52 10.14 1.97 -15.77
N SER A 53 9.81 0.84 -15.15
CA SER A 53 9.92 0.68 -13.71
C SER A 53 11.39 0.74 -13.29
N GLU A 54 11.70 1.55 -12.29
CA GLU A 54 13.02 1.57 -11.65
C GLU A 54 13.03 0.86 -10.29
N TRP A 55 11.91 0.25 -9.88
CA TRP A 55 11.88 -0.66 -8.74
C TRP A 55 12.72 -1.91 -8.99
N GLY A 56 13.24 -2.47 -7.91
CA GLY A 56 14.05 -3.67 -7.85
C GLY A 56 13.35 -4.90 -8.42
N TYR A 57 14.18 -5.86 -8.82
CA TYR A 57 13.75 -7.14 -9.36
C TYR A 57 12.84 -7.88 -8.36
N LYS A 58 11.75 -8.46 -8.85
CA LYS A 58 10.68 -9.13 -8.07
C LYS A 58 9.73 -8.22 -7.27
N THR A 59 9.66 -6.93 -7.59
CA THR A 59 8.51 -6.13 -7.14
C THR A 59 7.26 -6.63 -7.86
N ILE A 60 6.34 -7.26 -7.11
CA ILE A 60 5.16 -7.95 -7.66
C ILE A 60 3.89 -7.22 -7.24
N LEU A 61 3.06 -6.90 -8.22
CA LEU A 61 1.70 -6.41 -7.98
C LEU A 61 0.80 -7.58 -7.59
N VAL A 62 0.15 -7.45 -6.43
CA VAL A 62 -0.90 -8.37 -6.02
C VAL A 62 -2.22 -7.73 -6.40
N GLY A 63 -3.11 -8.47 -7.08
CA GLY A 63 -4.39 -7.89 -7.50
C GLY A 63 -5.17 -7.35 -6.29
N ASN A 64 -5.82 -6.20 -6.46
CA ASN A 64 -6.45 -5.44 -5.37
C ASN A 64 -5.45 -4.86 -4.35
N SER A 65 -4.23 -4.54 -4.78
CA SER A 65 -3.26 -3.79 -3.96
C SER A 65 -3.84 -2.46 -3.51
N GLU A 66 -3.57 -2.10 -2.25
CA GLU A 66 -3.95 -0.82 -1.69
C GLU A 66 -3.00 0.29 -2.15
N CYS A 67 -3.57 1.43 -2.53
CA CYS A 67 -2.83 2.58 -3.05
C CYS A 67 -3.22 3.85 -2.30
N VAL A 68 -2.22 4.63 -1.90
CA VAL A 68 -2.36 5.92 -1.25
C VAL A 68 -1.67 7.01 -2.07
N PHE A 69 -2.39 8.08 -2.38
CA PHE A 69 -1.80 9.29 -2.96
C PHE A 69 -1.49 10.33 -1.88
N LEU A 70 -0.20 10.65 -1.75
CA LEU A 70 0.30 11.55 -0.73
C LEU A 70 1.46 12.37 -1.29
N ASN A 71 1.41 13.70 -1.09
CA ASN A 71 2.48 14.63 -1.45
C ASN A 71 2.99 14.48 -2.91
N GLY A 72 2.06 14.32 -3.86
CA GLY A 72 2.41 14.17 -5.28
C GLY A 72 3.07 12.82 -5.62
N THR A 73 2.92 11.82 -4.77
CA THR A 73 3.56 10.51 -4.92
C THR A 73 2.52 9.41 -4.68
N MET A 74 2.51 8.42 -5.56
CA MET A 74 1.78 7.18 -5.35
C MET A 74 2.55 6.31 -4.36
N HIS A 75 1.86 5.75 -3.37
CA HIS A 75 2.38 4.74 -2.45
C HIS A 75 1.53 3.49 -2.63
N LEU A 76 2.15 2.37 -2.99
CA LEU A 76 1.46 1.16 -3.37
C LEU A 76 1.99 -0.01 -2.53
N ALA A 77 1.11 -0.70 -1.83
CA ALA A 77 1.48 -1.94 -1.14
C ALA A 77 1.66 -3.06 -2.16
N THR A 78 2.81 -3.74 -2.11
CA THR A 78 3.14 -4.85 -3.02
C THR A 78 3.27 -6.16 -2.25
N HIS A 79 3.56 -7.25 -2.97
CA HIS A 79 3.92 -8.51 -2.32
C HIS A 79 5.19 -8.35 -1.47
N TYR A 80 5.40 -9.25 -0.49
CA TYR A 80 6.59 -9.32 0.38
C TYR A 80 6.80 -8.13 1.34
N ALA A 81 5.71 -7.54 1.86
CA ALA A 81 5.80 -6.49 2.88
C ALA A 81 6.69 -5.31 2.40
N LEU A 82 6.43 -4.85 1.18
CA LEU A 82 7.11 -3.70 0.59
C LEU A 82 6.07 -2.67 0.16
N VAL A 83 6.38 -1.39 0.40
CA VAL A 83 5.65 -0.26 -0.18
C VAL A 83 6.54 0.37 -1.23
N VAL A 84 6.03 0.45 -2.46
CA VAL A 84 6.73 1.11 -3.54
C VAL A 84 6.14 2.47 -3.82
N THR A 85 6.99 3.40 -4.23
CA THR A 85 6.59 4.77 -4.51
C THR A 85 7.09 5.25 -5.86
N VAL A 86 6.29 6.10 -6.49
CA VAL A 86 6.62 6.79 -7.74
C VAL A 86 5.90 8.15 -7.79
N ASP A 87 6.63 9.20 -8.19
CA ASP A 87 6.06 10.52 -8.36
C ASP A 87 5.13 10.63 -9.58
N THR A 88 4.35 11.71 -9.67
CA THR A 88 3.41 11.95 -10.77
C THR A 88 4.06 12.12 -12.15
N GLU A 89 5.38 12.25 -12.22
CA GLU A 89 6.13 12.39 -13.47
C GLU A 89 6.86 11.09 -13.88
N GLY A 90 6.87 10.08 -13.01
CA GLY A 90 7.61 8.84 -13.21
C GLY A 90 9.12 9.01 -13.10
N LYS A 91 9.61 9.99 -12.32
CA LYS A 91 11.04 10.33 -12.23
C LYS A 91 11.71 9.88 -10.94
N VAL A 92 10.99 9.93 -9.82
CA VAL A 92 11.51 9.51 -8.52
C VAL A 92 10.80 8.24 -8.10
N TRP A 93 11.58 7.16 -7.98
CA TRP A 93 11.14 5.84 -7.57
C TRP A 93 11.80 5.47 -6.25
N ARG A 94 11.04 4.91 -5.31
CA ARG A 94 11.61 4.35 -4.07
C ARG A 94 10.92 3.08 -3.65
N GLU A 95 11.65 2.29 -2.89
CA GLU A 95 11.18 1.10 -2.19
C GLU A 95 11.30 1.36 -0.70
N ILE A 96 10.25 1.03 0.05
CA ILE A 96 10.17 1.23 1.49
C ILE A 96 9.81 -0.11 2.10
N GLU A 97 10.75 -0.70 2.84
CA GLU A 97 10.51 -1.92 3.61
C GLU A 97 9.44 -1.64 4.68
N MET A 98 8.50 -2.57 4.82
CA MET A 98 7.52 -2.50 5.90
C MET A 98 8.18 -2.82 7.24
N PRO A 99 7.63 -2.31 8.35
CA PRO A 99 8.17 -2.61 9.67
C PRO A 99 8.10 -4.12 9.93
N GLU A 100 9.26 -4.74 10.19
CA GLU A 100 9.34 -6.15 10.57
C GLU A 100 8.65 -6.35 11.92
N HIS A 101 7.59 -7.16 11.94
CA HIS A 101 7.02 -7.65 13.20
C HIS A 101 7.03 -9.17 13.34
N SER A 102 7.20 -9.93 12.25
CA SER A 102 7.61 -11.33 12.34
C SER A 102 8.25 -11.82 11.03
N PRO A 103 9.30 -12.66 11.09
CA PRO A 103 9.95 -13.23 9.90
C PRO A 103 9.10 -14.30 9.19
N ASP A 104 8.01 -14.77 9.81
CA ASP A 104 7.23 -15.93 9.34
C ASP A 104 5.90 -15.54 8.67
N THR A 105 5.49 -14.27 8.73
CA THR A 105 4.24 -13.84 8.11
C THR A 105 4.48 -13.35 6.68
N ASN A 106 4.16 -14.19 5.70
CA ASN A 106 3.87 -13.80 4.30
C ASN A 106 2.63 -12.87 4.19
N GLN A 107 2.26 -12.16 5.25
CA GLN A 107 1.06 -11.35 5.29
C GLN A 107 1.29 -10.03 4.56
N LEU A 108 0.33 -9.70 3.71
CA LEU A 108 0.29 -8.41 3.03
C LEU A 108 -0.08 -7.36 4.09
N ALA A 109 0.85 -6.45 4.36
CA ALA A 109 0.54 -5.30 5.19
C ALA A 109 -0.30 -4.31 4.38
N SER A 110 -1.40 -3.85 4.99
CA SER A 110 -2.28 -2.85 4.42
C SER A 110 -1.77 -1.44 4.71
N ILE A 111 -2.10 -0.49 3.84
CA ILE A 111 -1.73 0.91 3.94
C ILE A 111 -2.92 1.85 3.80
N GLY A 112 -2.81 3.03 4.40
CA GLY A 112 -3.84 4.06 4.35
C GLY A 112 -3.31 5.44 4.69
N LYS A 113 -4.13 6.45 4.46
CA LYS A 113 -3.79 7.85 4.75
C LYS A 113 -4.64 8.38 5.89
N SER A 114 -3.99 8.92 6.91
CA SER A 114 -4.66 9.73 7.93
C SER A 114 -3.83 10.98 8.25
N GLN A 115 -4.48 12.11 8.48
CA GLN A 115 -3.88 13.39 8.88
C GLN A 115 -2.67 13.79 8.02
N GLY A 116 -2.74 13.53 6.70
CA GLY A 116 -1.66 13.83 5.76
C GLY A 116 -0.40 12.96 5.92
N ARG A 117 -0.51 11.81 6.58
CA ARG A 117 0.57 10.84 6.80
C ARG A 117 0.18 9.47 6.26
N LEU A 118 1.19 8.68 5.91
CA LEU A 118 1.02 7.30 5.51
C LEU A 118 1.04 6.41 6.76
N TYR A 119 0.04 5.56 6.87
CA TYR A 119 -0.08 4.54 7.90
C TYR A 119 -0.03 3.17 7.26
N ALA A 120 0.46 2.22 8.04
CA ALA A 120 0.39 0.81 7.73
C ALA A 120 -0.18 0.05 8.92
N TRP A 121 -0.78 -1.11 8.66
CA TRP A 121 -1.25 -1.99 9.73
C TRP A 121 -1.23 -3.46 9.32
N GLN A 122 -1.18 -4.30 10.34
CA GLN A 122 -1.20 -5.76 10.23
C GLN A 122 -1.94 -6.34 11.42
N ILE A 123 -2.70 -7.41 11.20
CA ILE A 123 -3.30 -8.23 12.25
C ILE A 123 -2.54 -9.55 12.26
N GLU A 124 -1.99 -9.94 13.41
CA GLU A 124 -1.44 -11.28 13.58
C GLU A 124 -2.55 -12.34 13.45
N ASP A 125 -2.32 -13.36 12.63
CA ASP A 125 -3.26 -14.48 12.41
C ASP A 125 -3.25 -15.49 13.57
N ASP A 126 -2.42 -15.29 14.61
CA ASP A 126 -2.41 -16.15 15.80
C ASP A 126 -3.57 -15.83 16.76
N HIS A 127 -3.77 -16.68 17.76
CA HIS A 127 -4.91 -16.72 18.69
C HIS A 127 -5.25 -15.38 19.39
N ASP A 128 -4.30 -14.46 19.47
CA ASP A 128 -4.44 -13.17 20.16
C ASP A 128 -4.97 -12.04 19.28
N CYS A 129 -5.00 -12.21 17.95
CA CYS A 129 -5.56 -11.24 16.98
C CYS A 129 -5.08 -9.80 17.23
N GLN A 130 -3.77 -9.63 17.40
CA GLN A 130 -3.17 -8.35 17.73
C GLN A 130 -3.05 -7.47 16.48
N LEU A 131 -3.66 -6.29 16.52
CA LEU A 131 -3.53 -5.26 15.49
C LEU A 131 -2.37 -4.33 15.84
N TYR A 132 -1.44 -4.19 14.90
CA TYR A 132 -0.36 -3.23 14.96
C TYR A 132 -0.57 -2.14 13.93
N VAL A 133 -0.32 -0.89 14.32
CA VAL A 133 -0.46 0.27 13.44
C VAL A 133 0.81 1.10 13.51
N TRP A 134 1.43 1.33 12.36
CA TRP A 134 2.61 2.16 12.20
C TRP A 134 2.31 3.42 11.39
N VAL A 135 3.09 4.46 11.64
CA VAL A 135 3.14 5.66 10.81
C VAL A 135 4.51 5.77 10.15
N LEU A 136 4.55 6.20 8.89
CA LEU A 136 5.78 6.54 8.20
C LEU A 136 6.19 7.97 8.59
N GLU A 137 7.34 8.12 9.27
CA GLU A 137 7.83 9.44 9.71
C GLU A 137 8.67 10.12 8.61
N ASP A 138 9.39 9.35 7.80
CA ASP A 138 10.21 9.86 6.71
C ASP A 138 10.13 8.93 5.49
N CYS A 139 9.56 9.45 4.40
CA CYS A 139 9.49 8.74 3.11
C CYS A 139 10.87 8.58 2.46
N GLY A 140 11.83 9.46 2.73
CA GLY A 140 13.18 9.38 2.17
C GLY A 140 14.03 8.29 2.82
N GLY A 141 13.93 8.15 4.15
CA GLY A 141 14.61 7.12 4.92
C GLY A 141 13.82 5.83 5.17
N GLY A 142 12.56 5.75 4.75
CA GLY A 142 11.71 4.56 4.93
C GLY A 142 11.43 4.21 6.40
N LYS A 143 11.45 5.21 7.30
CA LYS A 143 11.40 4.96 8.75
C LYS A 143 9.97 4.89 9.26
N TRP A 144 9.55 3.70 9.69
CA TRP A 144 8.29 3.46 10.38
C TRP A 144 8.41 3.62 11.90
N THR A 145 7.34 4.09 12.53
CA THR A 145 7.20 4.14 14.00
C THR A 145 5.90 3.49 14.41
N LEU A 146 5.95 2.53 15.34
CA LEU A 146 4.77 1.89 15.91
C LEU A 146 3.98 2.90 16.74
N LYS A 147 2.69 3.08 16.42
CA LYS A 147 1.77 4.00 17.09
C LYS A 147 0.86 3.27 18.07
N TYR A 148 0.31 2.14 17.63
CA TYR A 148 -0.69 1.41 18.40
C TYR A 148 -0.45 -0.09 18.32
N THR A 149 -0.70 -0.75 19.43
CA THR A 149 -0.82 -2.20 19.57
C THR A 149 -2.15 -2.44 20.24
N VAL A 150 -3.07 -3.10 19.54
CA VAL A 150 -4.47 -3.21 19.92
C VAL A 150 -4.88 -4.67 19.92
N ASN A 151 -5.38 -5.16 21.06
CA ASN A 151 -5.96 -6.49 21.12
C ASN A 151 -7.38 -6.40 20.55
N VAL A 152 -7.60 -6.96 19.36
CA VAL A 152 -8.86 -6.79 18.65
C VAL A 152 -10.03 -7.45 19.40
N PRO A 153 -9.92 -8.67 19.97
CA PRO A 153 -10.96 -9.25 20.81
C PRO A 153 -11.38 -8.36 21.99
N GLU A 154 -10.41 -7.73 22.68
CA GLU A 154 -10.69 -6.84 23.83
C GLU A 154 -11.51 -5.60 23.43
N LEU A 155 -11.30 -5.04 22.22
CA LEU A 155 -12.12 -3.93 21.72
C LEU A 155 -13.61 -4.28 21.65
N PHE A 156 -13.92 -5.56 21.45
CA PHE A 156 -15.29 -6.07 21.38
C PHE A 156 -15.75 -6.76 22.67
N GLY A 157 -14.97 -6.67 23.75
CA GLY A 157 -15.27 -7.29 25.03
C GLY A 157 -15.25 -8.82 25.01
N ARG A 158 -14.44 -9.42 24.11
CA ARG A 158 -14.31 -10.88 23.95
C ARG A 158 -13.03 -11.39 24.59
N GLN A 159 -13.01 -12.67 24.98
CA GLN A 159 -11.80 -13.32 25.46
C GLN A 159 -10.96 -13.88 24.29
N PRO A 160 -9.63 -13.76 24.32
CA PRO A 160 -8.74 -14.41 23.35
C PRO A 160 -8.97 -15.93 23.30
N GLY A 161 -8.93 -16.52 22.10
CA GLY A 161 -9.06 -17.97 21.91
C GLY A 161 -10.45 -18.59 22.16
N GLN A 162 -11.49 -17.79 22.45
CA GLN A 162 -12.87 -18.30 22.60
C GLN A 162 -13.63 -18.44 21.28
N ASP A 163 -13.17 -17.75 20.23
CA ASP A 163 -13.85 -17.58 18.95
C ASP A 163 -12.84 -17.79 17.81
N ASP A 164 -13.12 -18.71 16.87
CA ASP A 164 -12.34 -18.95 15.63
C ASP A 164 -12.67 -17.85 14.59
N MET A 165 -12.48 -16.59 14.98
CA MET A 165 -12.87 -15.43 14.20
C MET A 165 -11.64 -14.72 13.65
N SER A 166 -11.58 -14.54 12.34
CA SER A 166 -10.59 -13.69 11.69
C SER A 166 -11.06 -12.24 11.63
N TYR A 167 -10.18 -11.31 11.98
CA TYR A 167 -10.45 -9.88 11.88
C TYR A 167 -9.71 -9.30 10.68
N LYS A 168 -10.33 -8.31 10.02
CA LYS A 168 -9.71 -7.56 8.93
C LYS A 168 -10.00 -6.08 9.08
N VAL A 169 -8.95 -5.27 9.02
CA VAL A 169 -9.08 -3.82 8.86
C VAL A 169 -9.15 -3.50 7.37
N PHE A 170 -10.12 -2.66 6.99
CA PHE A 170 -10.35 -2.27 5.59
C PHE A 170 -9.94 -0.83 5.29
N ALA A 171 -9.91 0.05 6.30
CA ALA A 171 -9.62 1.46 6.10
C ALA A 171 -9.21 2.12 7.42
N ILE A 172 -8.46 3.21 7.29
CA ILE A 172 -8.23 4.20 8.34
C ILE A 172 -9.03 5.47 8.02
N HIS A 173 -9.67 6.06 9.03
CA HIS A 173 -10.38 7.33 8.85
C HIS A 173 -9.36 8.45 8.53
N PRO A 174 -9.61 9.33 7.54
CA PRO A 174 -8.62 10.28 7.05
C PRO A 174 -8.20 11.37 8.06
N ASP A 175 -8.98 11.57 9.13
CA ASP A 175 -8.75 12.63 10.13
C ASP A 175 -8.39 12.09 11.54
N CYS A 176 -8.16 10.78 11.71
CA CYS A 176 -7.90 10.16 13.02
C CYS A 176 -6.42 10.05 13.39
#